data_AF-A0A354SHL0-F1
#
_entry.id   AF-A0A354SHL0-F1
#
_cell.length_a   1.000
_cell.length_b   1.000
_cell.length_c   1.000
_cell.angle_alpha   90.00
_cell.angle_beta   90.00
_cell.angle_gamma   90.00
#
_symmetry.space_group_name_H-M   'P 1'
#
loop_
_entity.id
_entity.type
_entity.pdbx_description
1 polymer ?
#
loop_
_entity_poly.entity_id
_entity_poly.type
_entity_poly.pdbx_seq_one_letter_code
_entity_poly.pdbx_strand_id
1 'polypeptide(L)'
;VNRFGTFDCYFKTQVLRPDGSEVWNTTYGFNDDGYAEEKLTFPVFFYDRSPNRLSPAFGTWKVRTAIIERESKREVSVREYSISFTDGKKQPPSADIRSSGKGGHPFPVPSFQYKQWRLKSWGVGIYDEVSIGSNTYDREIRAIDVRDTFSVKEALSAWGKGHKFGAMLEGPPVSTYVNSNNLPLYVFGYILKHPDGDNNGQNPQYRISSYCNNPGAVLFTFDVRKPGRYRIEFLLRERDKPAWEESSWVPIGGIDFTLMQ
;
A
#
# COMPACT_ATOMS: atom_id res chain seq x y z
N VAL A 1 -12.14 -15.50 32.84
CA VAL A 1 -11.38 -16.77 32.83
C VAL A 1 -12.09 -17.73 33.76
N ASN A 2 -12.45 -18.93 33.30
CA ASN A 2 -13.15 -19.92 34.12
C ASN A 2 -12.22 -20.60 35.11
N ARG A 3 -12.81 -21.47 35.94
CA ARG A 3 -12.13 -22.29 36.95
C ARG A 3 -11.01 -23.20 36.41
N PHE A 4 -10.86 -23.32 35.09
CA PHE A 4 -9.84 -24.12 34.42
C PHE A 4 -8.79 -23.26 33.70
N GLY A 5 -8.76 -21.94 33.91
CA GLY A 5 -7.78 -21.06 33.28
C GLY A 5 -8.07 -20.75 31.81
N THR A 6 -9.28 -21.05 31.31
CA THR A 6 -9.66 -20.81 29.91
C THR A 6 -10.72 -19.71 29.80
N PHE A 7 -10.74 -19.00 28.67
CA PHE A 7 -11.78 -18.01 28.40
C PHE A 7 -13.09 -18.71 28.00
N ASP A 8 -14.20 -18.31 28.61
CA ASP A 8 -15.56 -18.82 28.30
C ASP A 8 -16.12 -18.22 27.01
N CYS A 9 -15.29 -17.53 26.24
CA CYS A 9 -15.62 -16.98 24.96
C CYS A 9 -14.53 -17.32 23.95
N TYR A 10 -14.88 -17.27 22.67
CA TYR A 10 -13.93 -17.31 21.57
C TYR A 10 -14.23 -16.20 20.59
N PHE A 11 -13.19 -15.76 19.89
CA PHE A 11 -13.31 -14.79 18.82
C PHE A 11 -13.65 -15.52 17.53
N LYS A 12 -14.66 -15.06 16.80
CA LYS A 12 -15.08 -15.64 15.52
C LYS A 12 -14.96 -14.59 14.44
N THR A 13 -14.40 -14.98 13.31
CA THR A 13 -14.32 -14.13 12.12
C THR A 13 -14.93 -14.80 10.92
N GLN A 14 -15.86 -14.12 10.28
CA GLN A 14 -16.54 -14.52 9.06
C GLN A 14 -16.25 -13.51 7.94
N VAL A 15 -16.00 -14.02 6.73
CA VAL A 15 -15.87 -13.20 5.52
C VAL A 15 -16.91 -13.66 4.52
N LEU A 16 -17.71 -12.70 4.04
CA LEU A 16 -18.81 -12.92 3.10
C LEU A 16 -18.51 -12.20 1.79
N ARG A 17 -18.81 -12.88 0.68
CA ARG A 17 -18.82 -12.31 -0.67
C ARG A 17 -19.99 -11.35 -0.86
N PRO A 18 -20.01 -10.59 -1.97
CA PRO A 18 -21.11 -9.68 -2.31
C PRO A 18 -22.46 -10.36 -2.49
N ASP A 19 -22.46 -11.63 -2.92
CA ASP A 19 -23.66 -12.46 -3.04
C ASP A 19 -24.15 -13.03 -1.70
N GLY A 20 -23.47 -12.72 -0.59
CA GLY A 20 -23.78 -13.21 0.75
C GLY A 20 -23.20 -14.60 1.07
N SER A 21 -22.50 -15.24 0.13
CA SER A 21 -21.88 -16.54 0.38
C SER A 21 -20.66 -16.42 1.30
N GLU A 22 -20.52 -17.37 2.22
CA GLU A 22 -19.42 -17.42 3.19
C GLU A 22 -18.16 -18.04 2.56
N VAL A 23 -17.01 -17.39 2.76
CA VAL A 23 -15.73 -17.84 2.19
C VAL A 23 -14.68 -18.17 3.23
N TRP A 24 -14.89 -17.69 4.44
CA TRP A 24 -14.02 -17.89 5.57
C TRP A 24 -14.86 -17.76 6.84
N ASN A 25 -14.70 -18.71 7.74
CA ASN A 25 -15.39 -18.74 9.01
C ASN A 25 -14.54 -19.55 9.98
N THR A 26 -13.84 -18.83 10.83
CA THR A 26 -12.86 -19.42 11.73
C THR A 26 -13.05 -18.86 13.13
N THR A 27 -12.81 -19.72 14.11
CA THR A 27 -12.85 -19.39 15.53
C THR A 27 -11.45 -19.45 16.12
N TYR A 28 -11.13 -18.46 16.93
CA TYR A 28 -9.82 -18.23 17.53
C TYR A 28 -9.97 -18.22 19.05
N GLY A 29 -9.05 -18.92 19.71
CA GLY A 29 -8.88 -18.83 21.16
C GLY A 29 -8.20 -17.52 21.53
N PHE A 30 -8.39 -17.10 22.78
CA PHE A 30 -7.63 -16.02 23.37
C PHE A 30 -6.35 -16.58 23.99
N ASN A 31 -5.27 -15.80 23.96
CA ASN A 31 -4.04 -16.09 24.69
C ASN A 31 -4.23 -15.87 26.21
N ASP A 32 -3.20 -16.14 27.00
CA ASP A 32 -3.26 -16.06 28.47
C ASP A 32 -3.63 -14.67 29.00
N ASP A 33 -3.36 -13.63 28.21
CA ASP A 33 -3.69 -12.22 28.51
C ASP A 33 -5.09 -11.81 28.01
N GLY A 34 -5.85 -12.71 27.38
CA GLY A 34 -7.19 -12.44 26.87
C GLY A 34 -7.24 -11.75 25.51
N TYR A 35 -6.13 -11.73 24.78
CA TYR A 35 -6.04 -11.19 23.43
C TYR A 35 -6.17 -12.29 22.38
N ALA A 36 -6.86 -11.96 21.30
CA ALA A 36 -6.87 -12.73 20.07
C ALA A 36 -6.60 -11.73 18.93
N GLU A 37 -5.56 -11.98 18.15
CA GLU A 37 -5.18 -11.14 17.02
C GLU A 37 -5.15 -11.99 15.76
N GLU A 38 -5.78 -11.48 14.69
CA GLU A 38 -5.76 -12.12 13.39
C GLU A 38 -5.65 -11.10 12.26
N LYS A 39 -4.78 -11.39 11.30
CA LYS A 39 -4.48 -10.50 10.17
C LYS A 39 -5.14 -11.00 8.89
N LEU A 40 -6.22 -10.34 8.48
CA LEU A 40 -6.89 -10.61 7.21
C LEU A 40 -6.34 -9.72 6.09
N THR A 41 -5.83 -10.34 5.03
CA THR A 41 -5.24 -9.63 3.89
C THR A 41 -6.14 -9.70 2.66
N PHE A 42 -6.90 -8.63 2.41
CA PHE A 42 -8.00 -8.60 1.45
C PHE A 42 -7.66 -8.74 -0.05
N PRO A 43 -6.45 -8.42 -0.54
CA PRO A 43 -6.07 -8.78 -1.91
C PRO A 43 -6.04 -10.30 -2.14
N VAL A 44 -5.62 -11.09 -1.13
CA VAL A 44 -5.53 -12.56 -1.21
C VAL A 44 -6.92 -13.17 -1.15
N PHE A 45 -7.77 -12.71 -0.22
CA PHE A 45 -9.16 -13.18 -0.11
C PHE A 45 -9.98 -12.90 -1.36
N PHE A 46 -9.82 -11.70 -1.94
CA PHE A 46 -10.59 -11.31 -3.11
C PHE A 46 -10.30 -12.18 -4.33
N TYR A 47 -9.03 -12.45 -4.66
CA TYR A 47 -8.68 -13.27 -5.82
C TYR A 47 -8.80 -14.78 -5.52
N ASP A 48 -8.27 -15.27 -4.40
CA ASP A 48 -8.19 -16.71 -4.15
C ASP A 48 -9.51 -17.34 -3.70
N ARG A 49 -10.37 -16.55 -3.07
CA ARG A 49 -11.70 -17.00 -2.60
C ARG A 49 -12.83 -16.53 -3.51
N SER A 50 -12.55 -15.90 -4.64
CA SER A 50 -13.56 -15.73 -5.68
C SER A 50 -13.88 -17.07 -6.34
N PRO A 51 -15.15 -17.36 -6.70
CA PRO A 51 -15.53 -18.60 -7.36
C PRO A 51 -14.79 -18.82 -8.69
N ASN A 52 -14.48 -17.72 -9.38
CA ASN A 52 -13.68 -17.70 -10.60
C ASN A 52 -12.52 -16.71 -10.44
N ARG A 53 -11.28 -17.21 -10.53
CA ARG A 53 -10.07 -16.37 -10.40
C ARG A 53 -9.86 -15.43 -11.60
N LEU A 54 -10.40 -15.79 -12.77
CA LEU A 54 -10.38 -14.98 -13.99
C LEU A 54 -11.51 -13.94 -14.03
N SER A 55 -12.52 -14.10 -13.16
CA SER A 55 -13.62 -13.15 -12.97
C SER A 55 -13.95 -13.05 -11.48
N PRO A 56 -13.13 -12.32 -10.71
CA PRO A 56 -13.32 -12.18 -9.27
C PRO A 56 -14.69 -11.59 -8.91
N ALA A 57 -15.20 -11.93 -7.73
CA ALA A 57 -16.51 -11.48 -7.27
C ALA A 57 -16.46 -10.02 -6.81
N PHE A 58 -16.52 -9.09 -7.77
CA PHE A 58 -16.63 -7.65 -7.51
C PHE A 58 -17.93 -7.30 -6.79
N GLY A 59 -17.89 -6.25 -5.97
CA GLY A 59 -18.96 -5.81 -5.09
C GLY A 59 -18.49 -5.61 -3.65
N THR A 60 -19.43 -5.41 -2.74
CA THR A 60 -19.13 -5.18 -1.32
C THR A 60 -19.00 -6.50 -0.57
N TRP A 61 -17.79 -6.82 -0.15
CA TRP A 61 -17.50 -7.91 0.76
C TRP A 61 -17.70 -7.45 2.20
N LYS A 62 -18.11 -8.38 3.07
CA LYS A 62 -18.32 -8.10 4.49
C LYS A 62 -17.39 -8.94 5.34
N VAL A 63 -16.78 -8.32 6.33
CA VAL A 63 -16.04 -8.98 7.41
C VAL A 63 -16.85 -8.82 8.66
N ARG A 64 -17.24 -9.93 9.26
CA ARG A 64 -18.00 -9.95 10.50
C ARG A 64 -17.16 -10.59 11.57
N THR A 65 -16.90 -9.86 12.64
CA THR A 65 -16.19 -10.36 13.81
C THR A 65 -17.16 -10.43 14.98
N ALA A 66 -17.08 -11.50 15.76
CA ALA A 66 -17.96 -11.71 16.90
C ALA A 66 -17.22 -12.34 18.07
N ILE A 67 -17.55 -11.93 19.30
CA ILE A 67 -17.19 -12.67 20.52
C ILE A 67 -18.36 -13.58 20.86
N ILE A 68 -18.11 -14.89 20.93
CA ILE A 68 -19.13 -15.90 21.15
C ILE A 68 -18.91 -16.54 22.52
N GLU A 69 -19.93 -16.59 23.37
CA GLU A 69 -19.94 -17.39 24.60
C GLU A 69 -19.91 -18.89 24.28
N ARG A 70 -19.02 -19.62 24.94
CA ARG A 70 -18.69 -21.03 24.63
C ARG A 70 -19.87 -21.96 24.90
N GLU A 71 -20.58 -21.78 26.00
CA GLU A 71 -21.70 -22.63 26.43
C GLU A 71 -23.01 -22.25 25.74
N SER A 72 -23.40 -20.99 25.80
CA SER A 72 -24.68 -20.49 25.27
C SER A 72 -24.68 -20.33 23.74
N LYS A 73 -23.49 -20.30 23.11
CA LYS A 73 -23.26 -19.93 21.71
C LYS A 73 -23.78 -18.55 21.34
N ARG A 74 -24.09 -17.71 22.34
CA ARG A 74 -24.60 -16.36 22.13
C ARG A 74 -23.48 -15.44 21.67
N GLU A 75 -23.80 -14.60 20.70
CA GLU A 75 -22.93 -13.50 20.29
C GLU A 75 -23.04 -12.36 21.30
N VAL A 76 -21.93 -12.07 21.98
CA VAL A 76 -21.85 -11.05 23.04
C VAL A 76 -21.49 -9.69 22.46
N SER A 77 -20.72 -9.68 21.38
CA SER A 77 -20.29 -8.47 20.69
C SER A 77 -20.07 -8.82 19.23
N VAL A 78 -20.59 -7.99 18.32
CA VAL A 78 -20.49 -8.17 16.88
C VAL A 78 -20.05 -6.86 16.24
N ARG A 79 -19.11 -6.94 15.30
CA ARG A 79 -18.77 -5.83 14.41
C ARG A 79 -18.74 -6.28 12.97
N GLU A 80 -19.22 -5.41 12.09
CA GLU A 80 -19.20 -5.64 10.65
C GLU A 80 -18.41 -4.54 9.95
N TYR A 81 -17.60 -4.95 8.98
CA TYR A 81 -16.77 -4.09 8.16
C TYR A 81 -17.08 -4.37 6.70
N SER A 82 -17.23 -3.32 5.90
CA SER A 82 -17.54 -3.44 4.47
C SER A 82 -16.35 -3.00 3.64
N ILE A 83 -16.01 -3.80 2.65
CA ILE A 83 -14.89 -3.55 1.74
C ILE A 83 -15.41 -3.73 0.31
N SER A 84 -15.39 -2.65 -0.48
CA SER A 84 -15.91 -2.65 -1.84
C SER A 84 -14.80 -2.85 -2.85
N PHE A 85 -14.95 -3.86 -3.71
CA PHE A 85 -14.09 -4.09 -4.86
C PHE A 85 -14.86 -3.76 -6.14
N THR A 86 -14.27 -2.99 -7.05
CA THR A 86 -14.90 -2.64 -8.32
C THR A 86 -14.07 -3.18 -9.47
N ASP A 87 -14.73 -3.58 -10.56
CA ASP A 87 -14.11 -4.13 -11.77
C ASP A 87 -13.58 -3.03 -12.71
N GLY A 88 -13.71 -1.76 -12.30
CA GLY A 88 -13.41 -0.60 -13.12
C GLY A 88 -14.35 -0.39 -14.31
N LYS A 89 -15.39 -1.24 -14.49
CA LYS A 89 -16.33 -1.21 -15.60
C LYS A 89 -17.76 -0.94 -15.12
N LYS A 90 -17.95 0.24 -14.51
CA LYS A 90 -19.15 1.11 -14.54
C LYS A 90 -19.24 1.88 -13.23
N GLN A 91 -18.86 3.14 -13.28
CA GLN A 91 -19.46 4.17 -12.45
C GLN A 91 -20.42 4.94 -13.38
N PRO A 92 -21.69 5.18 -13.02
CA PRO A 92 -22.51 6.12 -13.78
C PRO A 92 -21.84 7.49 -13.71
N PRO A 93 -21.97 8.31 -14.77
CA PRO A 93 -21.16 9.49 -14.95
C PRO A 93 -21.47 10.52 -13.85
N SER A 94 -20.54 10.70 -12.92
CA SER A 94 -20.40 11.99 -12.27
C SER A 94 -19.88 12.96 -13.32
N ALA A 95 -20.71 13.95 -13.62
CA ALA A 95 -20.50 14.95 -14.65
C ALA A 95 -19.13 15.62 -14.59
N ASP A 96 -18.65 15.97 -15.77
CA ASP A 96 -17.52 16.83 -16.08
C ASP A 96 -16.12 16.34 -15.70
N ILE A 97 -15.53 15.55 -16.59
CA ILE A 97 -14.10 15.72 -16.90
C ILE A 97 -13.97 15.92 -18.40
N ARG A 98 -13.95 17.21 -18.78
CA ARG A 98 -13.42 17.63 -20.07
C ARG A 98 -11.98 17.15 -20.16
N SER A 99 -11.66 16.45 -21.24
CA SER A 99 -10.29 16.26 -21.65
C SER A 99 -9.73 17.61 -22.08
N SER A 100 -8.60 18.00 -21.52
CA SER A 100 -7.69 18.96 -22.15
C SER A 100 -6.35 18.97 -21.44
N GLY A 101 -5.28 18.75 -22.19
CA GLY A 101 -3.97 19.31 -21.86
C GLY A 101 -2.86 18.30 -21.62
N LYS A 102 -1.86 18.35 -22.49
CA LYS A 102 -0.48 17.94 -22.20
C LYS A 102 -0.07 18.44 -20.81
N GLY A 103 0.42 17.56 -19.93
CA GLY A 103 1.04 17.93 -18.64
C GLY A 103 0.22 17.65 -17.38
N GLY A 104 -0.66 16.65 -17.35
CA GLY A 104 -1.40 16.24 -16.14
C GLY A 104 -0.84 14.97 -15.51
N HIS A 105 -0.60 14.99 -14.20
CA HIS A 105 -0.22 13.81 -13.42
C HIS A 105 -1.29 12.70 -13.58
N PRO A 106 -0.99 11.55 -14.20
CA PRO A 106 -1.96 10.49 -14.47
C PRO A 106 -2.36 9.70 -13.22
N PHE A 107 -1.66 9.90 -12.11
CA PHE A 107 -1.94 9.24 -10.85
C PHE A 107 -2.69 10.19 -9.91
N PRO A 108 -3.94 9.90 -9.52
CA PRO A 108 -4.63 10.69 -8.52
C PRO A 108 -3.86 10.59 -7.20
N VAL A 109 -3.58 11.73 -6.57
CA VAL A 109 -2.91 11.78 -5.28
C VAL A 109 -3.95 11.52 -4.18
N PRO A 110 -3.86 10.42 -3.41
CA PRO A 110 -4.81 10.17 -2.34
C PRO A 110 -4.62 11.20 -1.23
N SER A 111 -5.71 11.53 -0.54
CA SER A 111 -5.62 12.28 0.70
C SER A 111 -4.99 11.38 1.76
N PHE A 112 -3.72 11.62 2.05
CA PHE A 112 -2.98 10.92 3.09
C PHE A 112 -2.30 11.91 4.02
N GLN A 113 -2.55 11.74 5.32
CA GLN A 113 -1.89 12.48 6.38
C GLN A 113 -1.52 11.52 7.52
N TYR A 114 -0.30 11.64 8.01
CA TYR A 114 0.16 10.97 9.21
C TYR A 114 0.82 11.98 10.13
N LYS A 115 0.18 12.25 11.27
CA LYS A 115 0.50 13.38 12.15
C LYS A 115 0.55 14.68 11.36
N GLN A 116 1.73 15.29 11.23
CA GLN A 116 1.94 16.54 10.51
C GLN A 116 2.40 16.33 9.06
N TRP A 117 2.85 15.12 8.69
CA TRP A 117 3.27 14.82 7.33
C TRP A 117 2.05 14.59 6.43
N ARG A 118 2.07 15.12 5.21
CA ARG A 118 0.99 15.00 4.23
C ARG A 118 1.55 14.66 2.85
N LEU A 119 0.88 13.75 2.14
CA LEU A 119 1.23 13.44 0.78
C LEU A 119 0.93 14.65 -0.13
N LYS A 120 1.90 15.06 -0.95
CA LYS A 120 1.71 16.12 -1.95
C LYS A 120 1.57 15.57 -3.36
N SER A 121 2.44 14.63 -3.73
CA SER A 121 2.46 14.06 -5.06
C SER A 121 3.08 12.68 -5.05
N TRP A 122 2.71 11.87 -6.03
CA TRP A 122 3.31 10.56 -6.29
C TRP A 122 3.16 10.19 -7.77
N GLY A 123 3.98 9.25 -8.25
CA GLY A 123 3.84 8.78 -9.63
C GLY A 123 4.88 7.75 -10.03
N VAL A 124 4.66 7.10 -11.16
CA VAL A 124 5.64 6.26 -11.86
C VAL A 124 5.97 6.88 -13.21
N GLY A 125 7.25 6.87 -13.57
CA GLY A 125 7.68 7.56 -14.78
C GLY A 125 9.18 7.59 -15.02
N ILE A 126 9.53 8.37 -16.03
CA ILE A 126 10.89 8.78 -16.35
C ILE A 126 11.07 10.19 -15.79
N TYR A 127 12.13 10.37 -15.00
CA TYR A 127 12.42 11.60 -14.29
C TYR A 127 13.88 12.00 -14.44
N ASP A 128 14.13 13.30 -14.30
CA ASP A 128 15.45 13.84 -13.96
C ASP A 128 15.53 14.12 -12.47
N GLU A 129 16.71 13.89 -11.90
CA GLU A 129 17.02 14.26 -10.53
C GLU A 129 18.08 15.36 -10.55
N VAL A 130 17.69 16.56 -10.13
CA VAL A 130 18.56 17.74 -10.09
C VAL A 130 18.94 18.01 -8.64
N SER A 131 20.23 17.99 -8.35
CA SER A 131 20.77 18.40 -7.06
C SER A 131 20.60 19.91 -6.89
N ILE A 132 19.80 20.34 -5.92
CA ILE A 132 19.72 21.75 -5.53
C ILE A 132 20.69 21.96 -4.37
N GLY A 133 21.62 22.92 -4.50
CA GLY A 133 22.39 23.46 -3.38
C GLY A 133 23.42 22.51 -2.73
N SER A 134 24.21 23.07 -1.80
CA SER A 134 25.10 22.31 -0.92
C SER A 134 24.33 21.84 0.32
N ASN A 135 24.40 20.54 0.63
CA ASN A 135 23.88 19.92 1.86
C ASN A 135 22.37 19.90 2.11
N THR A 136 21.49 20.12 1.13
CA THR A 136 20.05 19.92 1.34
C THR A 136 19.68 18.46 1.11
N TYR A 137 18.97 17.86 2.07
CA TYR A 137 18.37 16.55 1.84
C TYR A 137 17.42 16.60 0.64
N ASP A 138 16.68 17.71 0.47
CA ASP A 138 15.75 17.97 -0.63
C ASP A 138 16.43 17.88 -2.01
N ARG A 139 15.78 17.16 -2.95
CA ARG A 139 16.17 17.06 -4.36
C ARG A 139 15.04 17.60 -5.22
N GLU A 140 15.38 18.16 -6.38
CA GLU A 140 14.36 18.48 -7.37
C GLU A 140 14.18 17.29 -8.31
N ILE A 141 12.95 16.80 -8.41
CA ILE A 141 12.60 15.72 -9.32
C ILE A 141 11.75 16.32 -10.43
N ARG A 142 12.25 16.27 -11.65
CA ARG A 142 11.54 16.78 -12.82
C ARG A 142 10.93 15.62 -13.60
N ALA A 143 9.62 15.68 -13.79
CA ALA A 143 8.89 14.71 -14.60
C ALA A 143 9.21 14.92 -16.09
N ILE A 144 9.67 13.86 -16.76
CA ILE A 144 9.84 13.84 -18.23
C ILE A 144 8.63 13.17 -18.87
N ASP A 145 8.28 11.97 -18.39
CA ASP A 145 7.13 11.20 -18.85
C ASP A 145 6.56 10.41 -17.67
N VAL A 146 5.33 10.72 -17.28
CA VAL A 146 4.64 10.07 -16.15
C VAL A 146 3.39 9.43 -16.72
N ARG A 147 3.27 8.12 -16.55
CA ARG A 147 2.16 7.26 -17.01
C ARG A 147 2.22 5.90 -16.32
N ASP A 148 1.18 5.11 -16.47
CA ASP A 148 1.06 3.79 -15.85
C ASP A 148 1.59 2.65 -16.73
N THR A 149 2.01 2.94 -17.96
CA THR A 149 2.38 1.90 -18.93
C THR A 149 3.61 2.33 -19.70
N PHE A 150 4.64 1.49 -19.75
CA PHE A 150 5.90 1.70 -20.49
C PHE A 150 6.32 0.43 -21.21
N SER A 151 7.09 0.49 -22.28
CA SER A 151 7.83 -0.69 -22.75
C SER A 151 9.11 -0.91 -21.92
N VAL A 152 9.56 -2.16 -21.82
CA VAL A 152 10.85 -2.50 -21.19
C VAL A 152 11.99 -1.73 -21.88
N LYS A 153 11.93 -1.59 -23.22
CA LYS A 153 12.92 -0.83 -23.99
C LYS A 153 12.97 0.64 -23.58
N GLU A 154 11.82 1.30 -23.40
CA GLU A 154 11.76 2.70 -22.97
C GLU A 154 12.35 2.88 -21.57
N ALA A 155 11.97 2.02 -20.62
CA ALA A 155 12.48 2.05 -19.25
C ALA A 155 14.00 1.89 -19.18
N LEU A 156 14.57 0.97 -19.97
CA LEU A 156 16.03 0.78 -20.07
C LEU A 156 16.73 1.93 -20.78
N SER A 157 16.12 2.45 -21.85
CA SER A 157 16.71 3.54 -22.65
C SER A 157 16.75 4.86 -21.89
N ALA A 158 15.87 5.08 -20.90
CA ALA A 158 15.90 6.25 -20.04
C ALA A 158 17.27 6.42 -19.37
N TRP A 159 17.82 5.35 -18.80
CA TRP A 159 19.14 5.33 -18.18
C TRP A 159 20.27 5.69 -19.15
N GLY A 160 20.21 5.17 -20.38
CA GLY A 160 21.19 5.50 -21.43
C GLY A 160 21.18 6.98 -21.85
N LYS A 161 20.07 7.69 -21.59
CA LYS A 161 19.92 9.13 -21.86
C LYS A 161 20.22 10.01 -20.64
N GLY A 162 20.66 9.42 -19.53
CA GLY A 162 20.91 10.13 -18.27
C GLY A 162 19.65 10.37 -17.41
N HIS A 163 18.49 9.86 -17.84
CA HIS A 163 17.24 9.93 -17.09
C HIS A 163 17.07 8.69 -16.20
N LYS A 164 16.09 8.73 -15.30
CA LYS A 164 15.83 7.65 -14.34
C LYS A 164 14.40 7.16 -14.48
N PHE A 165 14.24 5.87 -14.73
CA PHE A 165 12.94 5.21 -14.62
C PHE A 165 12.68 4.79 -13.17
N GLY A 166 11.52 5.13 -12.64
CA GLY A 166 11.22 4.87 -11.24
C GLY A 166 9.87 5.39 -10.78
N ALA A 167 9.69 5.43 -9.47
CA ALA A 167 8.56 6.08 -8.85
C ALA A 167 8.99 7.26 -7.99
N MET A 168 8.20 8.32 -8.02
CA MET A 168 8.39 9.51 -7.21
C MET A 168 7.38 9.52 -6.07
N LEU A 169 7.83 9.94 -4.88
CA LEU A 169 6.99 10.28 -3.74
C LEU A 169 7.41 11.66 -3.22
N GLU A 170 6.44 12.54 -3.03
CA GLU A 170 6.66 13.90 -2.58
C GLU A 170 5.79 14.24 -1.36
N GLY A 171 6.46 14.72 -0.31
CA GLY A 171 5.87 15.33 0.87
C GLY A 171 6.28 16.80 1.04
N PRO A 172 6.07 17.38 2.22
CA PRO A 172 6.58 18.70 2.56
C PRO A 172 8.12 18.70 2.55
N PRO A 173 8.78 19.84 2.27
CA PRO A 173 10.25 19.95 2.30
C PRO A 173 10.80 19.39 3.61
N VAL A 174 11.98 18.76 3.58
CA VAL A 174 12.56 18.11 4.75
C VAL A 174 12.71 19.07 5.93
N SER A 175 13.10 20.31 5.65
CA SER A 175 13.24 21.39 6.65
C SER A 175 11.95 21.70 7.42
N THR A 176 10.78 21.29 6.92
CA THR A 176 9.49 21.46 7.60
C THR A 176 9.43 20.65 8.90
N TYR A 177 10.04 19.47 8.91
CA TYR A 177 9.95 18.53 10.05
C TYR A 177 11.31 17.90 10.34
N VAL A 178 12.05 18.54 11.24
CA VAL A 178 13.30 18.02 11.80
C VAL A 178 13.16 17.74 13.29
N ASN A 179 13.88 16.74 13.81
CA ASN A 179 13.93 16.44 15.23
C ASN A 179 14.94 17.34 15.96
N SER A 180 15.12 17.13 17.27
CA SER A 180 16.05 17.90 18.12
C SER A 180 17.52 17.82 17.68
N ASN A 181 17.89 16.81 16.89
CA ASN A 181 19.24 16.63 16.34
C ASN A 181 19.38 17.22 14.92
N ASN A 182 18.41 18.03 14.48
CA ASN A 182 18.33 18.59 13.12
C ASN A 182 18.30 17.50 12.02
N LEU A 183 17.82 16.31 12.35
CA LEU A 183 17.63 15.21 11.41
C LEU A 183 16.19 15.16 10.90
N PRO A 184 15.96 14.67 9.68
CA PRO A 184 14.61 14.56 9.12
C PRO A 184 13.71 13.68 10.01
N LEU A 185 12.56 14.20 10.43
CA LEU A 185 11.67 13.50 11.37
C LEU A 185 11.01 12.26 10.76
N TYR A 186 10.77 12.27 9.45
CA TYR A 186 10.12 11.19 8.72
C TYR A 186 11.10 10.47 7.77
N VAL A 187 10.81 9.21 7.49
CA VAL A 187 11.58 8.34 6.59
C VAL A 187 10.62 7.62 5.66
N PHE A 188 10.97 7.51 4.38
CA PHE A 188 10.22 6.73 3.41
C PHE A 188 10.77 5.31 3.27
N GLY A 189 9.86 4.37 3.03
CA GLY A 189 10.16 3.03 2.54
C GLY A 189 9.26 2.70 1.36
N TYR A 190 9.62 1.67 0.60
CA TYR A 190 8.76 1.16 -0.47
C TYR A 190 8.88 -0.36 -0.62
N ILE A 191 7.90 -0.94 -1.28
CA ILE A 191 7.84 -2.36 -1.68
C ILE A 191 7.49 -2.40 -3.16
N LEU A 192 8.33 -3.03 -3.99
CA LEU A 192 8.06 -3.25 -5.41
C LEU A 192 7.66 -4.71 -5.66
N LYS A 193 6.42 -4.92 -6.11
CA LYS A 193 5.87 -6.24 -6.45
C LYS A 193 6.01 -6.48 -7.96
N HIS A 194 6.53 -7.67 -8.29
CA HIS A 194 6.81 -8.08 -9.67
C HIS A 194 5.65 -8.92 -10.25
N PRO A 195 5.53 -9.03 -11.59
CA PRO A 195 4.40 -9.67 -12.27
C PRO A 195 4.14 -11.14 -11.88
N ASP A 196 5.19 -11.86 -11.50
CA ASP A 196 5.12 -13.29 -11.18
C ASP A 196 4.73 -13.56 -9.73
N GLY A 197 4.52 -12.51 -8.92
CA GLY A 197 4.21 -12.66 -7.51
C GLY A 197 5.40 -13.04 -6.62
N ASP A 198 6.59 -13.29 -7.19
CA ASP A 198 7.83 -13.61 -6.45
C ASP A 198 8.19 -12.57 -5.38
N ASN A 199 7.73 -11.32 -5.55
CA ASN A 199 7.96 -10.23 -4.62
C ASN A 199 6.64 -9.74 -4.04
N ASN A 200 5.84 -10.63 -3.44
CA ASN A 200 4.60 -10.27 -2.73
C ASN A 200 4.79 -9.34 -1.51
N GLY A 201 6.01 -8.90 -1.24
CA GLY A 201 6.40 -8.02 -0.13
C GLY A 201 6.58 -8.76 1.20
N GLN A 202 6.31 -10.06 1.26
CA GLN A 202 6.40 -10.86 2.49
C GLN A 202 7.78 -11.47 2.72
N ASN A 203 8.59 -11.66 1.67
CA ASN A 203 9.96 -12.13 1.82
C ASN A 203 10.92 -10.92 1.96
N PRO A 204 11.62 -10.77 3.11
CA PRO A 204 12.55 -9.67 3.34
C PRO A 204 13.67 -9.55 2.31
N GLN A 205 14.07 -10.64 1.64
CA GLN A 205 15.11 -10.64 0.61
C GLN A 205 14.64 -10.02 -0.72
N TYR A 206 13.32 -9.95 -0.94
CA TYR A 206 12.70 -9.40 -2.14
C TYR A 206 12.09 -8.01 -1.92
N ARG A 207 12.25 -7.48 -0.70
CA ARG A 207 11.98 -6.10 -0.34
C ARG A 207 13.22 -5.28 -0.70
N ILE A 208 13.17 -4.45 -1.74
CA ILE A 208 14.14 -3.35 -1.84
C ILE A 208 13.70 -2.27 -0.84
N SER A 209 13.94 -2.51 0.45
CA SER A 209 13.76 -1.48 1.47
C SER A 209 14.94 -0.54 1.39
N SER A 210 14.85 0.47 0.52
CA SER A 210 15.71 1.63 0.66
C SER A 210 15.02 2.62 1.59
N TYR A 211 15.67 2.91 2.71
CA TYR A 211 15.24 3.97 3.60
C TYR A 211 15.86 5.26 3.12
N CYS A 212 15.02 6.15 2.58
CA CYS A 212 15.50 7.46 2.17
C CYS A 212 15.35 8.44 3.33
N ASN A 213 16.47 9.04 3.76
CA ASN A 213 16.49 10.04 4.82
C ASN A 213 15.86 11.37 4.41
N ASN A 214 15.39 11.52 3.17
CA ASN A 214 14.87 12.76 2.62
C ASN A 214 13.36 12.65 2.36
N PRO A 215 12.45 12.87 3.33
CA PRO A 215 11.00 12.79 3.12
C PRO A 215 10.39 13.99 2.36
N GLY A 216 11.21 14.80 1.69
CA GLY A 216 10.76 15.85 0.77
C GLY A 216 10.29 15.23 -0.54
N ALA A 217 11.06 15.41 -1.61
CA ALA A 217 10.85 14.70 -2.87
C ALA A 217 11.89 13.60 -3.05
N VAL A 218 11.45 12.35 -3.32
CA VAL A 218 12.33 11.18 -3.53
C VAL A 218 11.96 10.44 -4.80
N LEU A 219 12.99 10.05 -5.55
CA LEU A 219 12.89 9.15 -6.68
C LEU A 219 13.43 7.77 -6.31
N PHE A 220 12.56 6.77 -6.35
CA PHE A 220 12.87 5.36 -6.21
C PHE A 220 13.10 4.76 -7.58
N THR A 221 14.36 4.59 -7.96
CA THR A 221 14.74 4.09 -9.27
C THR A 221 14.53 2.58 -9.38
N PHE A 222 14.03 2.12 -10.53
CA PHE A 222 13.78 0.71 -10.80
C PHE A 222 14.79 0.15 -11.82
N ASP A 223 15.30 -1.06 -11.56
CA ASP A 223 15.94 -1.91 -12.59
C ASP A 223 14.97 -3.06 -12.90
N VAL A 224 13.98 -2.77 -13.74
CA VAL A 224 12.92 -3.70 -14.14
C VAL A 224 13.07 -4.08 -15.60
N ARG A 225 13.26 -5.37 -15.86
CA ARG A 225 13.59 -5.91 -17.20
C ARG A 225 12.53 -6.85 -17.74
N LYS A 226 11.48 -7.11 -16.96
CA LYS A 226 10.49 -8.13 -17.24
C LYS A 226 9.16 -7.45 -17.60
N PRO A 227 8.53 -7.80 -18.73
CA PRO A 227 7.18 -7.35 -19.01
C PRO A 227 6.17 -7.89 -18.00
N GLY A 228 5.10 -7.14 -17.75
CA GLY A 228 3.99 -7.52 -16.91
C GLY A 228 3.53 -6.39 -15.99
N ARG A 229 2.57 -6.70 -15.12
CA ARG A 229 2.01 -5.75 -14.16
C ARG A 229 2.85 -5.71 -12.88
N TYR A 230 3.27 -4.52 -12.51
CA TYR A 230 3.99 -4.20 -11.29
C TYR A 230 3.11 -3.40 -10.34
N ARG A 231 3.47 -3.41 -9.06
CA ARG A 231 2.89 -2.53 -8.05
C ARG A 231 3.97 -2.03 -7.11
N ILE A 232 4.06 -0.72 -6.93
CA ILE A 232 4.86 -0.13 -5.84
C ILE A 232 3.95 0.29 -4.70
N GLU A 233 4.31 -0.05 -3.47
CA GLU A 233 3.65 0.39 -2.25
C GLU A 233 4.61 1.27 -1.44
N PHE A 234 4.12 2.42 -0.97
CA PHE A 234 4.88 3.40 -0.21
C PHE A 234 4.54 3.32 1.27
N LEU A 235 5.57 3.51 2.09
CA LEU A 235 5.53 3.43 3.54
C LEU A 235 6.16 4.70 4.14
N LEU A 236 5.61 5.17 5.24
CA LEU A 236 6.13 6.28 6.03
C LEU A 236 6.48 5.79 7.43
N ARG A 237 7.51 6.37 8.04
CA ARG A 237 7.79 6.15 9.46
C ARG A 237 8.38 7.40 10.10
N GLU A 238 8.18 7.54 11.41
CA GLU A 238 8.97 8.45 12.24
C GLU A 238 10.36 7.88 12.54
N ARG A 239 11.40 8.67 12.24
CA ARG A 239 12.82 8.30 12.42
C ARG A 239 13.09 7.80 13.82
N ASP A 240 12.59 8.51 14.82
CA ASP A 240 12.95 8.30 16.23
C ASP A 240 12.13 7.19 16.90
N LYS A 241 11.28 6.45 16.15
CA LYS A 241 10.64 5.25 16.69
C LYS A 241 11.71 4.21 17.06
N PRO A 242 11.65 3.63 18.26
CA PRO A 242 12.74 2.80 18.82
C PRO A 242 12.96 1.49 18.06
N ALA A 243 11.90 0.88 17.52
CA ALA A 243 11.97 -0.39 16.82
C ALA A 243 11.89 -0.19 15.30
N TRP A 244 12.78 -0.85 14.55
CA TRP A 244 12.82 -0.82 13.07
C TRP A 244 12.00 -1.90 12.36
N GLU A 245 11.18 -2.59 13.13
CA GLU A 245 10.24 -3.62 12.68
C GLU A 245 9.15 -3.08 11.74
N GLU A 246 8.52 -3.98 10.99
CA GLU A 246 7.53 -3.64 9.96
C GLU A 246 6.29 -2.93 10.53
N SER A 247 5.85 -3.30 11.74
CA SER A 247 4.74 -2.65 12.48
C SER A 247 5.00 -1.17 12.76
N SER A 248 6.25 -0.71 12.72
CA SER A 248 6.61 0.70 12.92
C SER A 248 6.31 1.59 11.71
N TRP A 249 6.05 0.98 10.54
CA TRP A 249 5.76 1.64 9.27
C TRP A 249 4.27 1.84 9.04
N VAL A 250 3.94 2.97 8.43
CA VAL A 250 2.58 3.39 8.12
C VAL A 250 2.40 3.34 6.60
N PRO A 251 1.48 2.52 6.07
CA PRO A 251 1.21 2.48 4.64
C PRO A 251 0.63 3.80 4.13
N ILE A 252 1.26 4.38 3.11
CA ILE A 252 0.74 5.57 2.41
C ILE A 252 -0.28 5.13 1.35
N GLY A 253 0.05 4.10 0.58
CA GLY A 253 -0.73 3.62 -0.56
C GLY A 253 0.16 2.95 -1.60
N GLY A 254 -0.36 2.67 -2.79
CA GLY A 254 0.46 2.11 -3.87
C GLY A 254 -0.04 2.44 -5.27
N ILE A 255 0.88 2.34 -6.23
CA ILE A 255 0.66 2.60 -7.65
C ILE A 255 0.87 1.30 -8.42
N ASP A 256 -0.10 0.93 -9.23
CA ASP A 256 0.05 -0.12 -10.24
C ASP A 256 0.61 0.48 -11.54
N PHE A 257 1.51 -0.24 -12.19
CA PHE A 257 2.01 0.12 -13.52
C PHE A 257 2.34 -1.13 -14.33
N THR A 258 2.48 -0.99 -15.65
CA THR A 258 2.68 -2.12 -16.57
C THR A 258 3.91 -1.89 -17.43
N LEU A 259 4.74 -2.92 -17.54
CA LEU A 259 5.78 -3.00 -18.56
C LEU A 259 5.32 -3.87 -19.72
N MET A 260 5.29 -3.31 -20.91
CA MET A 260 5.07 -4.02 -22.16
C MET A 260 6.42 -4.46 -22.73
N GLN A 261 6.36 -5.38 -23.69
CA GLN A 261 7.55 -5.83 -24.41
C GLN A 261 8.20 -4.68 -25.21
#